data_AF-A0A5B7JZL5-F1
#
_entry.id   AF-A0A5B7JZL5-F1
#
_cell.length_a   1.000
_cell.length_b   1.000
_cell.length_c   1.000
_cell.angle_alpha   90.00
_cell.angle_beta   90.00
_cell.angle_gamma   90.00
#
_symmetry.space_group_name_H-M   'P 1'
#
loop_
_entity.id
_entity.type
_entity.pdbx_description
1 polymer ?
#
loop_
_entity_poly.entity_id
_entity_poly.type
_entity_poly.pdbx_seq_one_letter_code
_entity_poly.pdbx_strand_id
1 'polypeptide(L)' 'MILPSFLLIFIVFWLVSGKRVCVGESLARMELFILTTMVFQCFTIAPAPGKSVNLTPDLSGFFLRKAMPNEFVFTVREQ' A
#
# COMPACT_ATOMS: atom_id res chain seq x y z
N MET A 1 -27.86 14.50 -1.34
CA MET A 1 -26.59 13.86 -1.74
C MET A 1 -25.43 14.06 -0.74
N ILE A 2 -25.60 14.80 0.37
CA ILE A 2 -24.58 14.94 1.44
C ILE A 2 -24.62 13.80 2.49
N LEU A 3 -25.77 13.13 2.65
CA LEU A 3 -26.00 12.12 3.68
C LEU A 3 -25.19 10.80 3.55
N PRO A 4 -24.99 10.21 2.34
CA PRO A 4 -24.24 8.95 2.25
C PRO A 4 -22.73 9.13 2.41
N SER A 5 -22.19 10.30 2.04
CA SER A 5 -20.76 10.61 2.16
C SER A 5 -20.34 10.82 3.62
N PHE A 6 -21.19 11.47 4.44
CA PHE A 6 -20.95 11.61 5.88
C PHE A 6 -20.99 10.25 6.59
N LEU A 7 -21.95 9.38 6.27
CA LEU A 7 -22.03 8.02 6.82
C LEU A 7 -20.78 7.19 6.47
N LEU A 8 -20.28 7.31 5.24
CA LEU A 8 -19.07 6.63 4.80
C LEU A 8 -17.81 7.15 5.51
N ILE A 9 -17.68 8.47 5.69
CA ILE A 9 -16.60 9.05 6.51
C ILE A 9 -16.70 8.57 7.96
N PHE A 10 -17.91 8.54 8.55
CA PHE A 10 -18.12 8.02 9.91
C PHE A 10 -17.76 6.53 10.00
N ILE A 11 -18.12 5.71 9.02
CA ILE A 11 -17.79 4.27 8.98
C ILE A 11 -16.28 4.04 8.84
N VAL A 12 -15.61 4.75 7.93
CA VAL A 12 -14.16 4.60 7.69
C VAL A 12 -13.37 5.10 8.90
N PHE A 13 -13.75 6.24 9.48
CA PHE A 13 -13.14 6.75 10.70
C PHE A 13 -13.36 5.81 11.89
N TRP A 14 -14.55 5.21 12.02
CA TRP A 14 -14.87 4.26 13.09
C TRP A 14 -14.10 2.95 13.01
N LEU A 15 -13.66 2.55 11.80
CA LEU A 15 -12.81 1.39 11.57
C LEU A 15 -11.33 1.66 11.88
N VAL A 16 -10.88 2.91 11.71
CA VAL A 16 -9.48 3.31 11.88
C VAL A 16 -9.21 3.87 13.28
N SER A 17 -10.21 4.41 13.97
CA SER A 17 -10.08 4.97 15.32
C SER A 17 -11.35 4.69 16.13
N GLY A 18 -11.25 3.75 17.08
CA GLY A 18 -12.38 3.34 17.94
C GLY A 18 -12.31 1.89 18.43
N LYS A 19 -13.42 1.36 18.93
CA LYS A 19 -13.56 -0.02 19.47
C LYS A 19 -13.39 -1.14 18.42
N ARG A 20 -13.34 -0.80 17.13
CA ARG A 20 -13.11 -1.73 16.01
C ARG A 20 -11.83 -1.43 15.23
N VAL A 21 -10.79 -0.99 15.92
CA VAL A 21 -9.45 -0.85 15.34
C VAL A 21 -8.98 -2.20 14.76
N CYS A 22 -8.22 -2.15 13.67
CA CYS A 22 -7.63 -3.34 13.08
C CYS A 22 -6.71 -4.03 14.10
N VAL A 23 -7.15 -5.20 14.60
CA VAL A 23 -6.38 -5.99 15.58
C VAL A 23 -5.01 -6.40 15.03
N GLY A 24 -4.91 -6.53 13.70
CA GLY A 24 -3.67 -6.84 13.00
C GLY A 24 -2.77 -5.63 12.71
N GLU A 25 -3.07 -4.42 13.20
CA GLU A 25 -2.27 -3.23 12.88
C GLU A 25 -0.80 -3.38 13.30
N SER A 26 -0.55 -3.86 14.53
CA SER A 26 0.80 -4.07 15.04
C SER A 26 1.55 -5.16 14.28
N LEU A 27 0.86 -6.27 13.96
CA LEU A 27 1.43 -7.38 13.21
C LEU A 27 1.77 -6.95 11.78
N ALA A 28 0.84 -6.30 11.08
CA ALA A 28 1.05 -5.79 9.73
C ALA A 28 2.18 -4.76 9.68
N ARG A 29 2.33 -3.92 10.72
CA ARG A 29 3.44 -2.96 10.81
C ARG A 29 4.79 -3.66 10.93
N MET A 30 4.88 -4.70 11.75
CA MET A 30 6.10 -5.48 11.93
C MET A 30 6.47 -6.24 10.65
N GLU A 31 5.49 -6.91 10.03
CA GLU A 31 5.69 -7.66 8.78
C GLU A 31 6.10 -6.73 7.64
N LEU A 32 5.39 -5.61 7.44
CA LEU A 32 5.74 -4.63 6.42
C LEU A 32 7.15 -4.09 6.63
N PHE A 33 7.55 -3.82 7.87
CA PHE A 33 8.90 -3.36 8.17
C PHE A 33 9.95 -4.41 7.78
N ILE A 34 9.83 -5.65 8.29
CA ILE A 34 10.81 -6.71 8.06
C ILE A 34 10.89 -7.08 6.57
N LEU A 35 9.75 -7.24 5.89
CA LEU A 35 9.74 -7.56 4.47
C LEU A 35 10.38 -6.44 3.64
N THR A 36 10.01 -5.19 3.92
CA THR A 36 10.52 -4.05 3.17
C THR A 36 12.03 -3.87 3.37
N THR A 37 12.52 -3.99 4.60
CA THR A 37 13.95 -3.84 4.88
C THR A 37 14.76 -5.00 4.30
N MET A 38 14.31 -6.25 4.44
CA MET A 38 14.99 -7.41 3.85
C MET A 38 15.08 -7.30 2.33
N VAL A 39 13.99 -6.88 1.67
CA VAL A 39 13.98 -6.67 0.22
C VAL A 39 14.99 -5.59 -0.18
N PHE A 40 15.02 -4.44 0.51
CA PHE A 40 15.94 -3.35 0.16
C PHE A 40 17.41 -3.57 0.57
N GLN A 41 17.66 -4.47 1.52
CA GLN A 41 19.01 -4.86 1.92
C GLN A 41 19.63 -5.82 0.90
N CYS A 42 18.87 -6.82 0.43
CA CYS A 42 19.36 -7.85 -0.47
C CYS A 42 19.19 -7.51 -1.96
N PHE A 43 18.23 -6.66 -2.34
CA PHE A 43 17.92 -6.38 -3.74
C PHE A 43 18.02 -4.89 -4.06
N THR A 44 18.41 -4.61 -5.30
CA THR A 44 18.29 -3.30 -5.93
C THR A 44 17.11 -3.33 -6.88
N ILE A 45 16.15 -2.43 -6.67
CA ILE A 45 14.92 -2.34 -7.46
C ILE A 45 15.05 -1.20 -8.45
N ALA A 46 14.91 -1.51 -9.73
CA ALA A 46 14.92 -0.53 -10.81
C ALA A 46 13.70 -0.72 -11.73
N PRO A 47 13.19 0.35 -12.36
CA PRO A 47 12.19 0.22 -13.41
C PRO A 47 12.78 -0.53 -14.61
N ALA A 48 11.93 -1.25 -15.35
CA ALA A 48 12.33 -1.88 -16.60
C ALA A 48 12.92 -0.84 -17.58
N PRO A 49 13.97 -1.21 -18.36
CA PRO A 49 14.65 -0.29 -19.25
C PRO A 49 13.67 0.33 -20.26
N GLY A 50 13.63 1.66 -20.30
CA GLY A 50 12.77 2.41 -21.23
C GLY A 50 11.31 2.61 -20.80
N LYS A 51 10.90 2.16 -19.59
CA LYS A 51 9.57 2.45 -19.03
C LYS A 51 9.65 3.49 -17.91
N SER A 52 8.75 4.48 -17.96
CA SER A 52 8.54 5.44 -16.88
C SER A 52 7.49 4.90 -15.89
N VAL A 53 7.74 5.09 -14.59
CA VAL A 53 6.84 4.64 -13.53
C VAL A 53 5.65 5.60 -13.45
N ASN A 54 4.44 5.07 -13.61
CA ASN A 54 3.21 5.84 -13.41
C ASN A 54 2.67 5.60 -12.00
N LEU A 55 2.56 6.67 -11.22
CA LEU A 55 2.10 6.64 -9.82
C LEU A 55 0.65 7.11 -9.65
N THR A 56 -0.07 7.34 -10.76
CA THR A 56 -1.46 7.79 -10.73
C THR A 56 -2.33 6.73 -10.05
N PRO A 57 -3.07 7.08 -8.99
CA PRO A 57 -3.90 6.12 -8.28
C PRO A 57 -5.13 5.75 -9.09
N ASP A 58 -5.43 4.46 -9.18
CA ASP A 58 -6.72 4.00 -9.69
C ASP A 58 -7.81 4.23 -8.64
N LEU A 59 -8.74 5.13 -8.97
CA LEU A 59 -9.83 5.57 -8.09
C LEU A 59 -11.12 4.74 -8.27
N SER A 60 -11.06 3.63 -8.99
CA SER A 60 -12.25 2.80 -9.26
C SER A 60 -12.77 2.06 -8.02
N GLY A 61 -11.88 1.78 -7.06
CA GLY A 61 -12.20 1.06 -5.83
C GLY A 61 -12.57 1.97 -4.65
N PHE A 62 -13.72 1.72 -4.02
CA PHE A 62 -14.17 2.45 -2.84
C PHE A 62 -13.40 2.10 -1.56
N PHE A 63 -13.11 0.81 -1.34
CA PHE A 63 -12.41 0.32 -0.13
C PHE A 63 -10.92 0.03 -0.35
N LEU A 64 -10.52 -0.44 -1.53
CA LEU A 64 -9.14 -0.81 -1.84
C LEU A 64 -8.69 -0.07 -3.10
N ARG A 65 -7.59 0.65 -3.01
CA ARG A 65 -6.92 1.23 -4.17
C ARG A 65 -6.08 0.15 -4.85
N LYS A 66 -6.27 -0.02 -6.15
CA LYS A 66 -5.47 -0.96 -6.94
C LYS A 66 -4.17 -0.29 -7.38
N ALA A 67 -3.04 -0.98 -7.20
CA ALA A 67 -1.77 -0.54 -7.75
C ALA A 67 -1.78 -0.66 -9.28
N MET A 68 -1.24 0.36 -9.98
CA MET A 68 -1.05 0.30 -11.42
C MET A 68 0.04 -0.73 -11.75
N PRO A 69 -0.14 -1.57 -12.79
CA PRO A 69 0.87 -2.56 -13.16
C PRO A 69 2.12 -1.86 -13.69
N ASN A 70 3.19 -1.89 -12.89
CA ASN A 70 4.52 -1.41 -13.27
C ASN A 70 5.47 -2.60 -13.30
N GLU A 71 6.35 -2.64 -14.30
CA GLU A 71 7.34 -3.69 -14.45
C GLU A 71 8.64 -3.26 -13.75
N PHE A 72 9.03 -4.03 -12.73
CA PHE A 72 10.24 -3.79 -11.95
C PHE A 72 11.21 -4.95 -12.10
N VAL A 73 12.49 -4.63 -12.17
CA VAL A 73 13.59 -5.59 -12.20
C VAL A 73 14.28 -5.58 -10.84
N PHE A 74 14.42 -6.77 -10.26
CA PHE A 74 15.13 -7.00 -9.00
C PHE A 74 16.50 -7.57 -9.31
N THR A 75 17.56 -6.84 -9.00
CA THR A 75 18.93 -7.35 -9.08
C THR A 75 19.45 -7.66 -7.68
N VAL A 76 20.16 -8.77 -7.52
CA VAL A 76 20.78 -9.12 -6.24
C VAL A 76 21.90 -8.14 -5.95
N ARG A 77 21.89 -7.56 -4.75
CA ARG A 77 23.01 -6.81 -4.21
C ARG A 77 23.91 -7.80 -3.51
N GLU A 78 25.10 -8.03 -4.05
CA GLU A 78 26.17 -8.62 -3.25
C GLU A 78 26.50 -7.64 -2.13
N GLN A 79 26.29 -8.06 -0.89
CA GLN A 79 26.77 -7.39 0.31
C GLN A 79 28.13 -7.94 0.70
#